data_AF-A0A925MX42-F1
#
_entry.id   AF-A0A925MX42-F1
#
_cell.length_a   1.000
_cell.length_b   1.000
_cell.length_c   1.000
_cell.angle_alpha   90.00
_cell.angle_beta   90.00
_cell.angle_gamma   90.00
#
_symmetry.space_group_name_H-M   'P 1'
#
loop_
_entity.id
_entity.type
_entity.pdbx_description
1 polymer ?
#
loop_
_entity_poly.entity_id
_entity_poly.type
_entity_poly.pdbx_seq_one_letter_code
_entity_poly.pdbx_strand_id
1 'polypeptide(L)'
;MRIKRLKLAGFKSFVDPAELRIEPGLTGVVGPNGCGKSNLLEAIRWAMGESRPKSMRGGEMDDVIFAGTDFRPARDFAEVAILAERDDADLPGETVLAGPGDIEIVRRIERGAGSAWRINGRDVRAKDVALIFADAATGAHSPALVSQGRIGSVIAAKPAERRQMLEEAAGVAGLHVRRKDAEQKLRATETNLARLGDHLAVMEARIVGLRRQARAASRYRALSDRIRLSEAQLVFARWRDAATAAEAARLEAQRTE
;
A
#
# COMPACT_ATOMS: atom_id res chain seq x y z
N MET A 1 24.26 -9.29 7.83
CA MET A 1 24.06 -7.91 8.37
C MET A 1 24.77 -7.67 9.70
N ARG A 2 25.51 -6.56 9.85
CA ARG A 2 26.28 -6.18 11.05
C ARG A 2 26.07 -4.72 11.44
N ILE A 3 25.65 -4.43 12.68
CA ILE A 3 25.46 -3.04 13.15
C ILE A 3 26.83 -2.41 13.48
N LYS A 4 27.13 -1.25 12.87
CA LYS A 4 28.35 -0.47 13.10
C LYS A 4 28.13 0.68 14.08
N ARG A 5 26.93 1.29 14.06
CA ARG A 5 26.66 2.50 14.84
C ARG A 5 25.19 2.61 15.21
N LEU A 6 24.95 3.14 16.40
CA LEU A 6 23.64 3.54 16.89
C LEU A 6 23.69 5.02 17.29
N LYS A 7 22.87 5.86 16.66
CA LYS A 7 22.66 7.25 17.08
C LYS A 7 21.26 7.37 17.68
N LEU A 8 21.12 8.12 18.76
CA LEU A 8 19.84 8.36 19.40
C LEU A 8 19.77 9.76 19.98
N ALA A 9 18.60 10.40 19.85
CA ALA A 9 18.33 11.73 20.37
C ALA A 9 16.88 11.81 20.85
N GLY A 10 16.65 12.42 22.00
CA GLY A 10 15.32 12.53 22.62
C GLY A 10 14.69 11.20 23.02
N PHE A 11 15.45 10.09 23.02
CA PHE A 11 14.93 8.75 23.28
C PHE A 11 15.09 8.37 24.74
N LYS A 12 13.98 8.34 25.49
CA LYS A 12 13.96 8.02 26.92
C LYS A 12 15.03 8.79 27.70
N SER A 13 15.98 8.10 28.33
CA SER A 13 17.06 8.71 29.10
C SER A 13 18.07 9.51 28.27
N PHE A 14 18.03 9.44 26.94
CA PHE A 14 18.99 10.10 26.04
C PHE A 14 18.39 11.40 25.49
N VAL A 15 18.52 12.47 26.27
CA VAL A 15 17.97 13.80 25.93
C VAL A 15 18.75 14.46 24.80
N ASP A 16 20.08 14.37 24.88
CA ASP A 16 21.01 14.93 23.91
C ASP A 16 21.46 13.85 22.93
N PRO A 17 21.84 14.22 21.69
CA PRO A 17 22.35 13.26 20.72
C PRO A 17 23.52 12.45 21.26
N ALA A 18 23.36 11.14 21.28
CA ALA A 18 24.39 10.18 21.68
C ALA A 18 24.71 9.25 20.52
N GLU A 19 26.00 8.91 20.36
CA GLU A 19 26.49 7.95 19.37
C GLU A 19 27.19 6.80 20.09
N LEU A 20 26.73 5.57 19.82
CA LEU A 20 27.38 4.33 20.23
C LEU A 20 28.00 3.69 18.99
N ARG A 21 29.32 3.44 19.05
CA ARG A 21 30.05 2.68 18.03
C ARG A 21 30.14 1.23 18.48
N ILE A 22 29.85 0.31 17.56
CA ILE A 22 29.94 -1.13 17.78
C ILE A 22 31.09 -1.63 16.93
N GLU A 23 32.20 -1.92 17.60
CA GLU A 23 33.42 -2.42 16.97
C GLU A 23 33.38 -3.95 16.84
N PRO A 24 34.19 -4.55 15.94
CA PRO A 24 34.31 -6.00 15.82
C PRO A 24 34.68 -6.66 17.16
N GLY A 25 34.04 -7.79 17.48
CA GLY A 25 34.30 -8.53 18.71
C GLY A 25 33.25 -8.26 19.80
N LEU A 26 33.70 -8.06 21.04
CA LEU A 26 32.83 -7.88 22.19
C LEU A 26 32.78 -6.39 22.60
N THR A 27 31.62 -5.77 22.44
CA THR A 27 31.36 -4.41 22.95
C THR A 27 30.63 -4.48 24.28
N GLY A 28 31.27 -4.01 25.36
CA GLY A 28 30.67 -3.93 26.69
C GLY A 28 30.14 -2.53 27.00
N VAL A 29 28.89 -2.44 27.47
CA VAL A 29 28.29 -1.18 27.95
C VAL A 29 28.19 -1.20 29.47
N VAL A 30 28.91 -0.30 30.13
CA VAL A 30 28.97 -0.20 31.60
C VAL A 30 28.46 1.16 32.07
N GLY A 31 28.00 1.22 33.32
CA GLY A 31 27.47 2.43 33.94
C GLY A 31 26.61 2.11 35.17
N PRO A 32 26.29 3.10 36.00
CA PRO A 32 25.49 2.92 37.21
C PRO A 32 24.04 2.49 36.89
N ASN A 33 23.33 1.98 37.90
CA ASN A 33 21.92 1.64 37.74
C ASN A 33 21.11 2.89 37.40
N GLY A 34 20.14 2.75 36.48
CA GLY A 34 19.31 3.87 36.03
C GLY A 34 19.93 4.77 34.95
N CYS A 35 21.20 4.58 34.54
CA CYS A 35 21.84 5.43 33.53
C CYS A 35 21.40 5.19 32.08
N GLY A 36 20.35 4.39 31.85
CA GLY A 36 19.81 4.16 30.51
C GLY A 36 20.43 3.02 29.69
N LYS A 37 21.30 2.17 30.27
CA LYS A 37 21.93 1.04 29.53
C LYS A 37 20.91 0.16 28.80
N SER A 38 19.84 -0.21 29.49
CA SER A 38 18.76 -1.03 28.93
C SER A 38 17.98 -0.34 27.80
N ASN A 39 18.00 1.00 27.76
CA ASN A 39 17.33 1.78 26.72
C ASN A 39 18.09 1.72 25.38
N LEU A 40 19.38 1.39 25.38
CA LEU A 40 20.15 1.19 24.13
C LEU A 40 19.63 -0.02 23.36
N LEU A 41 19.40 -1.14 24.06
CA LEU A 41 18.83 -2.35 23.45
C LEU A 41 17.41 -2.10 22.94
N GLU A 42 16.62 -1.33 23.69
CA GLU A 42 15.29 -0.91 23.27
C GLU A 42 15.31 0.02 22.06
N ALA A 43 16.24 0.97 22.00
CA ALA A 43 16.43 1.83 20.84
C ALA A 43 16.70 1.00 19.58
N ILE A 44 17.57 -0.01 19.68
CA ILE A 44 17.83 -0.97 18.58
C ILE A 44 16.54 -1.70 18.19
N ARG A 45 15.84 -2.31 19.15
CA ARG A 45 14.58 -3.03 18.90
C ARG A 45 13.50 -2.13 18.26
N TRP A 46 13.42 -0.87 18.70
CA TRP A 46 12.48 0.12 18.21
C TRP A 46 12.78 0.55 16.78
N ALA A 47 14.04 0.86 16.47
CA ALA A 47 14.48 1.15 15.10
C ALA A 47 14.39 -0.07 14.18
N MET A 48 14.32 -1.29 14.72
CA MET A 48 14.08 -2.52 13.96
C MET A 48 12.62 -2.81 13.61
N GLY A 49 11.65 -2.02 14.08
CA GLY A 49 10.23 -2.22 13.75
C GLY A 49 9.28 -2.39 14.93
N GLU A 50 9.76 -2.47 16.17
CA GLU A 50 8.88 -2.69 17.33
C GLU A 50 7.87 -1.56 17.48
N SER A 51 6.59 -1.87 17.30
CA SER A 51 5.49 -0.90 17.31
C SER A 51 4.54 -1.10 18.49
N ARG A 52 4.83 -2.02 19.41
CA ARG A 52 4.05 -2.21 20.65
C ARG A 52 4.65 -1.39 21.80
N PRO A 53 3.92 -0.40 22.35
CA PRO A 53 4.39 0.39 23.49
C PRO A 53 4.80 -0.45 24.70
N LYS A 54 4.04 -1.51 24.98
CA LYS A 54 4.32 -2.44 26.09
C LYS A 54 5.69 -3.10 25.98
N SER A 55 6.14 -3.46 24.77
CA SER A 55 7.49 -3.99 24.53
C SER A 55 8.59 -2.97 24.82
N MET A 56 8.24 -1.69 24.71
CA MET A 56 9.08 -0.54 24.99
C MET A 56 8.91 -0.04 26.43
N ARG A 57 8.26 -0.79 27.33
CA ARG A 57 7.99 -0.35 28.72
C ARG A 57 7.27 1.01 28.80
N GLY A 58 6.41 1.29 27.83
CA GLY A 58 5.52 2.46 27.79
C GLY A 58 4.04 2.06 27.70
N GLY A 59 3.15 2.99 28.01
CA GLY A 59 1.72 2.87 27.76
C GLY A 59 1.37 3.20 26.31
N GLU A 60 1.95 4.28 25.79
CA GLU A 60 1.80 4.73 24.41
C GLU A 60 3.14 4.76 23.67
N MET A 61 3.12 4.85 22.34
CA MET A 61 4.37 4.86 21.59
C MET A 61 5.14 6.17 21.82
N ASP A 62 4.44 7.26 22.11
CA ASP A 62 5.02 8.56 22.44
C ASP A 62 5.83 8.53 23.75
N ASP A 63 5.65 7.52 24.60
CA ASP A 63 6.42 7.35 25.84
C ASP A 63 7.89 6.98 25.60
N VAL A 64 8.28 6.70 24.35
CA VAL A 64 9.70 6.59 23.99
C VAL A 64 10.39 7.95 23.91
N ILE A 65 9.61 9.04 23.80
CA ILE A 65 10.11 10.42 23.79
C ILE A 65 10.45 10.83 25.23
N PHE A 66 11.60 11.49 25.40
CA PHE A 66 12.00 12.02 26.70
C PHE A 66 10.92 12.92 27.30
N ALA A 67 10.38 12.49 28.45
CA ALA A 67 9.26 13.13 29.12
C ALA A 67 9.64 14.37 29.94
N GLY A 68 10.93 14.71 30.02
CA GLY A 68 11.41 15.80 30.88
C GLY A 68 11.82 15.31 32.26
N THR A 69 12.53 16.19 32.98
CA THR A 69 12.84 16.09 34.41
C THR A 69 12.69 17.49 35.02
N ASP A 70 12.83 17.61 36.34
CA ASP A 70 12.80 18.90 37.04
C ASP A 70 13.82 19.91 36.50
N PHE A 71 14.91 19.43 35.89
CA PHE A 71 16.00 20.25 35.37
C PHE A 71 16.03 20.34 33.84
N ARG A 72 15.24 19.54 33.13
CA ARG A 72 15.27 19.49 31.65
C ARG A 72 13.87 19.38 31.07
N PRO A 73 13.49 20.23 30.10
CA PRO A 73 12.18 20.14 29.47
C PRO A 73 12.02 18.84 28.68
N ALA A 74 10.77 18.43 28.51
CA ALA A 74 10.42 17.33 27.62
C ALA A 74 10.87 17.63 26.18
N ARG A 75 11.12 16.57 25.40
CA ARG A 75 11.32 16.69 23.95
C ARG A 75 9.99 16.45 23.23
N ASP A 76 9.88 17.02 22.03
CA ASP A 76 8.75 16.81 21.13
C ASP A 76 8.94 15.60 20.22
N PHE A 77 10.18 15.11 20.11
CA PHE A 77 10.52 13.99 19.25
C PHE A 77 11.59 13.09 19.86
N ALA A 78 11.61 11.84 19.39
CA ALA A 78 12.71 10.91 19.56
C ALA A 78 13.14 10.38 18.19
N GLU A 79 14.45 10.24 18.00
CA GLU A 79 15.04 9.71 16.78
C GLU A 79 16.09 8.67 17.13
N VAL A 80 16.07 7.55 16.42
CA VAL A 80 17.09 6.51 16.50
C VAL A 80 17.51 6.14 15.09
N ALA A 81 18.82 6.17 14.84
CA ALA A 81 19.43 5.76 13.59
C ALA A 81 20.38 4.58 13.82
N ILE A 82 20.20 3.52 13.03
CA ILE A 82 21.09 2.35 12.96
C ILE A 82 21.86 2.45 11.66
N LEU A 83 23.19 2.47 11.75
CA LEU A 83 24.08 2.21 10.62
C LEU A 83 24.52 0.76 10.68
N ALA A 84 24.25 0.01 9.63
CA ALA A 84 24.65 -1.38 9.51
C ALA A 84 25.29 -1.66 8.15
N GLU A 85 26.12 -2.68 8.11
CA GLU A 85 26.71 -3.24 6.90
C GLU A 85 25.93 -4.48 6.49
N ARG A 86 25.63 -4.60 5.20
CA ARG A 86 24.94 -5.75 4.62
C ARG A 86 25.90 -6.56 3.76
N ASP A 87 25.86 -7.88 3.91
CA ASP A 87 26.61 -8.80 3.05
C ASP A 87 25.78 -9.11 1.79
N ASP A 88 26.46 -9.32 0.66
CA ASP A 88 25.84 -9.56 -0.66
C ASP A 88 24.93 -10.80 -0.70
N ALA A 89 25.14 -11.76 0.21
CA ALA A 89 24.35 -12.99 0.32
C ALA A 89 22.96 -12.81 0.98
N ASP A 90 22.67 -11.67 1.61
CA ASP A 90 21.40 -11.40 2.32
C ASP A 90 20.24 -11.01 1.36
N LEU A 91 20.29 -11.35 0.06
CA LEU A 91 19.38 -10.84 -0.98
C LEU A 91 18.52 -11.92 -1.67
N PRO A 92 17.32 -12.23 -1.16
CA PRO A 92 16.25 -12.81 -1.95
C PRO A 92 15.17 -11.75 -2.29
N GLY A 93 15.36 -11.06 -3.43
CA GLY A 93 14.29 -10.36 -4.17
C GLY A 93 13.99 -8.90 -3.80
N GLU A 94 13.74 -8.09 -4.85
CA GLU A 94 13.03 -6.79 -4.95
C GLU A 94 13.25 -5.66 -3.92
N THR A 95 14.07 -5.79 -2.88
CA THR A 95 14.42 -4.65 -2.01
C THR A 95 15.52 -3.81 -2.66
N VAL A 96 15.20 -3.18 -3.80
CA VAL A 96 16.04 -2.29 -4.63
C VAL A 96 16.40 -0.98 -3.90
N LEU A 97 16.03 -0.84 -2.62
CA LEU A 97 16.19 0.39 -1.85
C LEU A 97 17.61 0.58 -1.27
N ALA A 98 18.43 -0.47 -1.22
CA ALA A 98 19.81 -0.37 -0.77
C ALA A 98 20.69 -1.30 -1.63
N GLY A 99 21.68 -0.71 -2.31
CA GLY A 99 22.75 -1.48 -2.95
C GLY A 99 23.65 -2.16 -1.90
N PRO A 100 24.65 -2.94 -2.35
CA PRO A 100 25.63 -3.53 -1.45
C PRO A 100 26.39 -2.46 -0.65
N GLY A 101 26.68 -2.74 0.63
CA GLY A 101 27.41 -1.85 1.53
C GLY A 101 26.65 -1.39 2.78
N ASP A 102 26.91 -0.16 3.20
CA ASP A 102 26.33 0.42 4.42
C ASP A 102 24.88 0.89 4.18
N ILE A 103 24.00 0.55 5.11
CA ILE A 103 22.60 0.95 5.18
C ILE A 103 22.34 1.74 6.47
N GLU A 104 21.77 2.93 6.32
CA GLU A 104 21.29 3.74 7.43
C GLU A 104 19.76 3.64 7.53
N ILE A 105 19.28 3.17 8.68
CA ILE A 105 17.86 3.04 9.00
C ILE A 105 17.54 4.02 10.11
N VAL A 106 16.64 4.96 9.86
CA VAL A 106 16.23 5.98 10.82
C VAL A 106 14.75 5.81 11.13
N ARG A 107 14.42 5.77 12.42
CA ARG A 107 13.06 5.91 12.91
C ARG A 107 12.97 7.17 13.75
N ARG A 108 12.01 8.03 13.43
CA ARG A 108 11.68 9.24 14.21
C ARG A 108 10.23 9.17 14.63
N ILE A 109 9.93 9.61 15.84
CA ILE A 109 8.56 9.81 16.31
C ILE A 109 8.41 11.22 16.84
N GLU A 110 7.30 11.84 16.50
CA GLU A 110 6.91 13.15 17.00
C GLU A 110 5.60 13.01 17.78
N ARG A 111 5.51 13.72 18.90
CA ARG A 111 4.38 13.61 19.83
C ARG A 111 3.07 13.95 19.12
N GLY A 112 2.11 13.03 19.15
CA GLY A 112 0.82 13.15 18.47
C GLY A 112 0.84 13.00 16.94
N ALA A 113 2.01 12.88 16.30
CA ALA A 113 2.13 12.74 14.84
C ALA A 113 2.52 11.32 14.38
N GLY A 114 3.03 10.49 15.30
CA GLY A 114 3.39 9.09 15.02
C GLY A 114 4.80 8.92 14.45
N SER A 115 5.10 7.71 13.97
CA SER A 115 6.46 7.34 13.51
C SER A 115 6.69 7.58 12.02
N ALA A 116 7.77 8.27 11.68
CA ALA A 116 8.34 8.38 10.34
C ALA A 116 9.58 7.46 10.21
N TRP A 117 9.78 6.92 9.00
CA TRP A 117 10.85 5.96 8.71
C TRP A 117 11.64 6.40 7.49
N ARG A 118 12.97 6.31 7.59
CA ARG A 118 13.87 6.57 6.46
C ARG A 118 14.90 5.48 6.31
N ILE A 119 15.26 5.20 5.06
CA ILE A 119 16.40 4.36 4.70
C ILE A 119 17.28 5.16 3.76
N ASN A 120 18.56 5.35 4.11
CA ASN A 120 19.52 6.13 3.32
C ASN A 120 18.95 7.50 2.90
N GLY A 121 18.26 8.17 3.84
CA GLY A 121 17.63 9.48 3.63
C GLY A 121 16.30 9.48 2.86
N ARG A 122 15.84 8.34 2.34
CA ARG A 122 14.54 8.24 1.63
C ARG A 122 13.44 7.81 2.58
N ASP A 123 12.27 8.46 2.50
CA ASP A 123 11.09 8.07 3.27
C ASP A 123 10.57 6.70 2.81
N VAL A 124 10.29 5.83 3.78
CA VAL A 124 9.81 4.46 3.54
C VAL A 124 8.69 4.10 4.52
N ARG A 125 8.04 2.96 4.33
CA ARG A 125 7.04 2.48 5.28
C ARG A 125 7.70 1.59 6.34
N ALA A 126 7.08 1.50 7.51
CA ALA A 126 7.50 0.60 8.58
C ALA A 126 7.67 -0.86 8.11
N LYS A 127 6.80 -1.30 7.19
CA LYS A 127 6.83 -2.65 6.60
C LYS A 127 8.11 -2.89 5.79
N ASP A 128 8.60 -1.88 5.08
CA ASP A 128 9.79 -2.00 4.23
C ASP A 128 11.04 -2.16 5.12
N VAL A 129 11.10 -1.46 6.27
CA VAL A 129 12.14 -1.64 7.29
C VAL A 129 12.08 -3.03 7.93
N ALA A 130 10.88 -3.49 8.31
CA ALA A 130 10.70 -4.81 8.89
C ALA A 130 11.14 -5.95 7.95
N LEU A 131 10.92 -5.78 6.63
CA LEU A 131 11.35 -6.73 5.62
C LEU A 131 12.89 -6.83 5.54
N ILE A 132 13.60 -5.71 5.59
CA ILE A 132 15.06 -5.68 5.53
C ILE A 132 15.69 -6.48 6.67
N PHE A 133 15.21 -6.28 7.90
CA PHE A 133 15.72 -7.06 9.03
C PHE A 133 15.33 -8.54 8.92
N ALA A 134 14.11 -8.85 8.44
CA ALA A 134 13.67 -10.22 8.24
C ALA A 134 14.51 -10.96 7.19
N ASP A 135 14.90 -10.29 6.10
CA ASP A 135 15.79 -10.84 5.07
C ASP A 135 17.19 -11.12 5.64
N ALA A 136 17.65 -10.31 6.59
CA ALA A 136 18.89 -10.52 7.34
C ALA A 136 18.74 -11.53 8.50
N ALA A 137 17.65 -12.32 8.53
CA ALA A 137 17.31 -13.28 9.58
C ALA A 137 17.33 -12.68 11.00
N THR A 138 17.00 -11.40 11.14
CA THR A 138 16.98 -10.67 12.42
C THR A 138 15.77 -9.74 12.51
N GLY A 139 15.73 -8.89 13.53
CA GLY A 139 14.67 -7.90 13.72
C GLY A 139 14.32 -7.67 15.17
N ALA A 140 13.27 -6.89 15.40
CA ALA A 140 12.84 -6.47 16.73
C ALA A 140 12.62 -7.63 17.72
N HIS A 141 12.12 -8.77 17.22
CA HIS A 141 11.82 -9.95 18.04
C HIS A 141 12.91 -11.03 18.01
N SER A 142 14.03 -10.76 17.31
CA SER A 142 15.13 -11.71 17.14
C SER A 142 15.55 -12.33 18.47
N PRO A 143 15.74 -13.67 18.53
CA PRO A 143 16.20 -14.35 19.73
C PRO A 143 17.59 -13.87 20.19
N ALA A 144 18.37 -13.26 19.30
CA ALA A 144 19.65 -12.64 19.64
C ALA A 144 19.51 -11.36 20.50
N LEU A 145 18.33 -10.74 20.52
CA LEU A 145 18.05 -9.56 21.34
C LEU A 145 17.38 -9.95 22.67
N VAL A 146 18.22 -10.27 23.66
CA VAL A 146 17.75 -10.68 24.99
C VAL A 146 17.55 -9.45 25.88
N SER A 147 16.30 -9.01 26.00
CA SER A 147 15.90 -7.97 26.95
C SER A 147 15.77 -8.52 28.37
N GLN A 148 15.80 -7.62 29.37
CA GLN A 148 15.56 -7.99 30.77
C GLN A 148 14.23 -8.76 30.91
N GLY A 149 14.25 -9.88 31.63
CA GLY A 149 13.07 -10.74 31.83
C GLY A 149 12.70 -11.63 30.62
N ARG A 150 13.37 -11.49 29.47
CA ARG A 150 13.07 -12.30 28.26
C ARG A 150 13.26 -13.78 28.52
N ILE A 151 14.32 -14.19 29.23
CA ILE A 151 14.60 -15.60 29.53
C ILE A 151 13.43 -16.25 30.27
N GLY A 152 12.89 -15.59 31.31
CA GLY A 152 11.71 -16.08 32.02
C GLY A 152 10.47 -16.19 31.12
N SER A 153 10.26 -15.20 30.25
CA SER A 153 9.13 -15.23 29.29
C SER A 153 9.24 -16.35 28.26
N VAL A 154 10.46 -16.73 27.85
CA VAL A 154 10.70 -17.84 26.91
C VAL A 154 10.35 -19.18 27.56
N ILE A 155 10.70 -19.35 28.83
CA ILE A 155 10.38 -20.56 29.61
C ILE A 155 8.86 -20.71 29.75
N ALA A 156 8.16 -19.62 30.09
CA ALA A 156 6.72 -19.59 30.28
C ALA A 156 5.89 -19.50 28.97
N ALA A 157 6.54 -19.40 27.81
CA ALA A 157 5.87 -19.16 26.53
C ALA A 157 4.89 -20.27 26.16
N LYS A 158 3.73 -19.87 25.62
CA LYS A 158 2.72 -20.82 25.10
C LYS A 158 3.25 -21.52 23.84
N PRO A 159 2.71 -22.70 23.46
CA PRO A 159 3.18 -23.44 22.28
C PRO A 159 3.22 -22.62 20.99
N ALA A 160 2.25 -21.73 20.77
CA ALA A 160 2.22 -20.85 19.59
C ALA A 160 3.37 -19.82 19.60
N GLU A 161 3.63 -19.19 20.74
CA GLU A 161 4.73 -18.21 20.91
C GLU A 161 6.09 -18.90 20.78
N ARG A 162 6.21 -20.11 21.32
CA ARG A 162 7.43 -20.93 21.20
C ARG A 162 7.69 -21.33 19.75
N ARG A 163 6.66 -21.74 19.01
CA ARG A 163 6.78 -22.03 17.58
C ARG A 163 7.28 -20.81 16.81
N GLN A 164 6.70 -19.64 17.05
CA GLN A 164 7.15 -18.41 16.40
C GLN A 164 8.62 -18.11 16.67
N MET A 165 9.08 -18.25 17.92
CA MET A 165 10.49 -18.07 18.26
C MET A 165 11.42 -19.07 17.55
N LEU A 166 10.98 -20.33 17.38
CA LEU A 166 11.73 -21.34 16.65
C LEU A 166 11.78 -21.05 15.15
N GLU A 167 10.68 -20.57 14.56
CA GLU A 167 10.60 -20.16 13.15
C GLU A 167 11.50 -18.94 12.86
N GLU A 168 11.55 -17.98 13.80
CA GLU A 168 12.46 -16.84 13.75
C GLU A 168 13.93 -17.29 13.84
N ALA A 169 14.25 -18.22 14.77
CA ALA A 169 15.59 -18.78 14.89
C ALA A 169 16.03 -19.61 13.69
N ALA A 170 15.09 -20.30 13.04
CA ALA A 170 15.32 -21.07 11.82
C ALA A 170 15.38 -20.22 10.55
N GLY A 171 15.19 -18.90 10.64
CA GLY A 171 15.23 -17.99 9.50
C GLY A 171 14.06 -18.11 8.53
N VAL A 172 12.99 -18.84 8.90
CA VAL A 172 11.82 -19.07 8.02
C VAL A 172 10.68 -18.09 8.26
N ALA A 173 10.76 -17.25 9.31
CA ALA A 173 9.73 -16.26 9.64
C ALA A 173 9.39 -15.32 8.46
N GLY A 174 10.39 -14.89 7.68
CA GLY A 174 10.19 -14.04 6.49
C GLY A 174 9.40 -14.73 5.37
N LEU A 175 9.47 -16.06 5.25
CA LEU A 175 8.71 -16.80 4.23
C LEU A 175 7.21 -16.79 4.54
N HIS A 176 6.82 -16.94 5.80
CA HIS A 176 5.42 -16.89 6.20
C HIS A 176 4.80 -15.51 5.98
N VAL A 177 5.54 -14.44 6.28
CA VAL A 177 5.11 -13.06 6.03
C VAL A 177 4.95 -12.82 4.53
N ARG A 178 5.93 -13.23 3.72
CA ARG A 178 5.86 -13.12 2.24
C ARG A 178 4.70 -13.91 1.66
N ARG A 179 4.48 -15.16 2.12
CA ARG A 179 3.36 -15.99 1.67
C ARG A 179 2.02 -15.32 1.99
N LYS A 180 1.84 -14.82 3.21
CA LYS A 180 0.61 -14.14 3.61
C LYS A 180 0.35 -12.87 2.79
N ASP A 181 1.39 -12.08 2.50
CA ASP A 181 1.26 -10.88 1.67
C ASP A 181 0.90 -11.22 0.22
N ALA A 182 1.55 -12.26 -0.34
CA ALA A 182 1.23 -12.75 -1.67
C ALA A 182 -0.20 -13.29 -1.75
N GLU A 183 -0.64 -14.07 -0.75
CA GLU A 183 -2.02 -14.55 -0.64
C GLU A 183 -3.03 -13.38 -0.56
N GLN A 184 -2.72 -12.33 0.20
CA GLN A 184 -3.58 -11.14 0.29
C GLN A 184 -3.67 -10.39 -1.04
N LYS A 185 -2.54 -10.19 -1.72
CA LYS A 185 -2.50 -9.57 -3.06
C LYS A 185 -3.26 -10.40 -4.09
N LEU A 186 -3.13 -11.72 -4.04
CA LEU A 186 -3.87 -12.64 -4.91
C LEU A 186 -5.38 -12.48 -4.72
N ARG A 187 -5.88 -12.55 -3.48
CA ARG A 187 -7.31 -12.38 -3.17
C ARG A 187 -7.86 -11.02 -3.60
N ALA A 188 -7.08 -9.96 -3.40
CA ALA A 188 -7.46 -8.62 -3.86
C ALA A 188 -7.59 -8.57 -5.39
N THR A 189 -6.67 -9.22 -6.10
CA THR A 189 -6.68 -9.31 -7.56
C THR A 189 -7.86 -10.12 -8.07
N GLU A 190 -8.16 -11.27 -7.45
CA GLU A 190 -9.34 -12.09 -7.75
C GLU A 190 -10.65 -11.30 -7.57
N THR A 191 -10.75 -10.53 -6.49
CA THR A 191 -11.91 -9.65 -6.23
C THR A 191 -12.06 -8.59 -7.32
N ASN A 192 -10.96 -7.98 -7.77
CA ASN A 192 -10.98 -6.99 -8.85
C ASN A 192 -11.39 -7.62 -10.19
N LEU A 193 -10.91 -8.85 -10.47
CA LEU A 193 -11.27 -9.57 -11.69
C LEU A 193 -12.77 -9.91 -11.73
N ALA A 194 -13.35 -10.31 -10.59
CA ALA A 194 -14.78 -10.55 -10.48
C ALA A 194 -15.60 -9.29 -10.83
N ARG A 195 -15.22 -8.12 -10.29
CA ARG A 195 -15.87 -6.84 -10.62
C ARG A 195 -15.75 -6.47 -12.10
N LEU A 196 -14.60 -6.73 -12.71
CA LEU A 196 -14.42 -6.53 -14.16
C LEU A 196 -15.34 -7.44 -14.98
N GLY A 197 -15.54 -8.68 -14.53
CA GLY A 197 -16.52 -9.60 -15.10
C GLY A 197 -17.94 -9.02 -15.08
N ASP A 198 -18.37 -8.46 -13.94
CA ASP A 198 -19.68 -7.83 -13.81
C ASP A 198 -19.83 -6.63 -14.77
N HIS A 199 -18.80 -5.79 -14.88
CA HIS A 199 -18.82 -4.66 -15.81
C HIS A 199 -18.91 -5.10 -17.28
N LEU A 200 -18.19 -6.16 -17.67
CA LEU A 200 -18.27 -6.71 -19.02
C LEU A 200 -19.68 -7.22 -19.33
N ALA A 201 -20.30 -7.93 -18.39
CA ALA A 201 -21.67 -8.43 -18.57
C ALA A 201 -22.68 -7.29 -18.78
N VAL A 202 -22.56 -6.19 -18.03
CA VAL A 202 -23.38 -4.98 -18.21
C VAL A 202 -23.17 -4.36 -19.59
N MET A 203 -21.91 -4.27 -20.05
CA MET A 203 -21.59 -3.70 -21.36
C MET A 203 -22.13 -4.56 -22.50
N GLU A 204 -22.04 -5.89 -22.40
CA GLU A 204 -22.61 -6.81 -23.38
C GLU A 204 -24.14 -6.65 -23.49
N ALA A 205 -24.84 -6.57 -22.35
CA ALA A 205 -26.28 -6.33 -22.34
C ALA A 205 -26.63 -4.99 -23.03
N ARG A 206 -25.84 -3.94 -22.79
CA ARG A 206 -26.01 -2.63 -23.45
C ARG A 206 -25.80 -2.72 -24.96
N ILE A 207 -24.77 -3.45 -25.42
CA ILE A 207 -24.51 -3.68 -26.85
C ILE A 207 -25.69 -4.37 -27.53
N VAL A 208 -26.28 -5.39 -26.90
CA VAL A 208 -27.46 -6.07 -27.45
C VAL A 208 -28.64 -5.10 -27.58
N GLY A 209 -28.88 -4.26 -26.57
CA GLY A 209 -29.91 -3.21 -26.62
C GLY A 209 -29.68 -2.22 -27.78
N LEU A 210 -28.46 -1.70 -27.91
CA LEU A 210 -28.08 -0.77 -28.98
C LEU A 210 -28.24 -1.40 -30.36
N ARG A 211 -27.89 -2.68 -30.54
CA ARG A 211 -28.10 -3.40 -31.81
C ARG A 211 -29.57 -3.49 -32.18
N ARG A 212 -30.47 -3.72 -31.21
CA ARG A 212 -31.93 -3.73 -31.45
C ARG A 212 -32.43 -2.34 -31.86
N GLN A 213 -31.98 -1.29 -31.17
CA GLN A 213 -32.31 0.09 -31.51
C GLN A 213 -31.84 0.47 -32.92
N ALA A 214 -30.60 0.12 -33.28
CA ALA A 214 -30.06 0.35 -34.62
C ALA A 214 -30.90 -0.34 -35.72
N ARG A 215 -31.30 -1.58 -35.51
CA ARG A 215 -32.19 -2.32 -36.44
C ARG A 215 -33.57 -1.66 -36.55
N ALA A 216 -34.15 -1.19 -35.44
CA ALA A 216 -35.42 -0.48 -35.46
C ALA A 216 -35.33 0.84 -36.23
N ALA A 217 -34.28 1.63 -35.98
CA ALA A 217 -34.04 2.89 -36.68
C ALA A 217 -33.82 2.69 -38.20
N SER A 218 -33.07 1.65 -38.59
CA SER A 218 -32.87 1.31 -40.01
C SER A 218 -34.19 0.94 -40.71
N ARG A 219 -35.02 0.09 -40.07
CA ARG A 219 -36.36 -0.24 -40.60
C ARG A 219 -37.28 0.98 -40.70
N TYR A 220 -37.26 1.84 -39.68
CA TYR A 220 -38.03 3.08 -39.71
C TYR A 220 -37.66 3.95 -40.91
N ARG A 221 -36.36 4.20 -41.13
CA ARG A 221 -35.87 4.97 -42.29
C ARG A 221 -36.35 4.37 -43.62
N ALA A 222 -36.17 3.06 -43.81
CA ALA A 222 -36.60 2.39 -45.03
C ALA A 222 -38.11 2.48 -45.28
N LEU A 223 -38.93 2.38 -44.23
CA LEU A 223 -40.39 2.55 -44.33
C LEU A 223 -40.76 4.00 -44.61
N SER A 224 -40.14 4.97 -43.95
CA SER A 224 -40.37 6.40 -44.20
C SER A 224 -40.03 6.79 -45.64
N ASP A 225 -38.94 6.26 -46.20
CA ASP A 225 -38.58 6.52 -47.60
C ASP A 225 -39.61 5.94 -48.57
N ARG A 226 -40.12 4.72 -48.29
CA ARG A 226 -41.20 4.10 -49.07
C ARG A 226 -42.51 4.89 -48.98
N ILE A 227 -42.89 5.33 -47.79
CA ILE A 227 -44.10 6.14 -47.58
C ILE A 227 -43.98 7.43 -48.39
N ARG A 228 -42.85 8.14 -48.28
CA ARG A 228 -42.61 9.40 -49.01
C ARG A 228 -42.69 9.20 -50.51
N LEU A 229 -42.14 8.10 -51.04
CA LEU A 229 -42.23 7.75 -52.46
C LEU A 229 -43.69 7.50 -52.89
N SER A 230 -44.43 6.71 -52.11
CA SER A 230 -45.85 6.41 -52.39
C SER A 230 -46.72 7.67 -52.32
N GLU A 231 -46.47 8.57 -51.36
CA GLU A 231 -47.16 9.86 -51.25
C GLU A 231 -46.87 10.74 -52.47
N ALA A 232 -45.62 10.84 -52.90
CA ALA A 232 -45.24 11.58 -54.11
C ALA A 232 -45.94 11.01 -55.36
N GLN A 233 -45.99 9.69 -55.50
CA GLN A 233 -46.71 9.01 -56.59
C GLN A 233 -48.22 9.31 -56.57
N LEU A 234 -48.85 9.27 -55.39
CA LEU A 234 -50.27 9.59 -55.22
C LEU A 234 -50.57 11.05 -55.59
N VAL A 235 -49.74 11.99 -55.14
CA VAL A 235 -49.89 13.41 -55.46
C VAL A 235 -49.74 13.63 -56.97
N PHE A 236 -48.76 13.00 -57.61
CA PHE A 236 -48.57 13.09 -59.06
C PHE A 236 -49.77 12.52 -59.83
N ALA A 237 -50.31 11.36 -59.43
CA ALA A 237 -51.48 10.77 -60.07
C ALA A 237 -52.70 11.70 -59.97
N ARG A 238 -52.96 12.27 -58.77
CA ARG A 238 -54.04 13.24 -58.56
C ARG A 238 -53.87 14.51 -59.40
N TRP A 239 -52.64 15.04 -59.47
CA TRP A 239 -52.34 16.19 -60.32
C TRP A 239 -52.59 15.88 -61.79
N ARG A 240 -52.12 14.73 -62.28
CA ARG A 240 -52.31 14.30 -63.66
C ARG A 240 -53.80 14.21 -64.01
N ASP A 241 -54.58 13.57 -63.16
CA ASP A 241 -56.02 13.38 -63.38
C ASP A 241 -56.78 14.72 -63.32
N ALA A 242 -56.36 15.66 -62.46
CA ALA A 242 -56.89 17.01 -62.42
C ALA A 242 -56.49 17.84 -63.65
N ALA A 243 -55.26 17.68 -64.14
CA ALA A 243 -54.77 18.38 -65.33
C ALA A 243 -55.50 17.92 -66.60
N THR A 244 -55.74 16.61 -66.76
CA THR A 244 -56.54 16.08 -67.88
C THR A 244 -57.99 16.56 -67.81
N ALA A 245 -58.60 16.59 -66.62
CA ALA A 245 -59.95 17.13 -66.44
C ALA A 245 -60.03 18.64 -66.78
N ALA A 246 -59.05 19.43 -66.35
CA ALA A 246 -58.97 20.85 -66.66
C ALA A 246 -58.82 21.11 -68.17
N GLU A 247 -58.00 20.32 -68.86
CA GLU A 247 -57.81 20.45 -70.31
C GLU A 247 -59.08 20.07 -71.08
N ALA A 248 -59.78 19.00 -70.66
CA ALA A 248 -61.08 18.64 -71.23
C ALA A 248 -62.11 19.77 -71.07
N ALA A 249 -62.20 20.36 -69.87
CA ALA A 249 -63.10 21.48 -69.59
C ALA A 249 -62.76 22.73 -70.43
N ARG A 250 -61.47 23.02 -70.68
CA ARG A 250 -61.04 24.11 -71.56
C ARG A 250 -61.47 23.91 -73.00
N LEU A 251 -61.28 22.70 -73.53
CA LEU A 251 -61.68 22.35 -74.90
C LEU A 251 -63.20 22.45 -75.09
N GLU A 252 -63.97 22.09 -74.06
CA GLU A 252 -65.44 22.21 -74.08
C GLU A 252 -65.90 23.67 -74.05
N ALA A 253 -65.24 24.52 -73.25
CA ALA A 253 -65.50 25.96 -73.24
C ALA A 253 -65.20 26.62 -74.61
N GLN A 254 -64.08 26.26 -75.25
CA GLN A 254 -63.74 26.78 -76.59
C GLN A 254 -64.69 26.33 -77.70
N ARG A 255 -65.47 25.28 -77.49
CA ARG A 255 -66.49 24.81 -78.45
C ARG A 255 -67.85 25.49 -78.29
N THR A 256 -68.05 26.16 -77.15
CA THR A 256 -69.30 26.84 -76.81
C THR A 256 -69.24 28.35 -77.06
N GLU A 257 -68.06 28.88 -77.37
CA GLU A 257 -67.84 30.19 -78.02
C GLU A 257 -67.90 30.10 -79.55
#